data_AF-A0A3M7DXS4-F1
#
_entry.id   AF-A0A3M7DXS4-F1
#
_cell.length_a   1.000
_cell.length_b   1.000
_cell.length_c   1.000
_cell.angle_alpha   90.00
_cell.angle_beta   90.00
_cell.angle_gamma   90.00
#
_symmetry.space_group_name_H-M   'P 1'
#
loop_
_entity.id
_entity.type
_entity.pdbx_description
1 polymer ?
#
loop_
_entity_poly.entity_id
_entity_poly.type
_entity_poly.pdbx_seq_one_letter_code
_entity_poly.pdbx_strand_id
1 'polypeptide(L)'
;MRILSLLAAVLSTGLSISCNAQSTAGVQGILQRRLPNHVDDFTFSLVNTTSASTTTNSNKNNNNTVLSKPQDQYTVTNGPSPGKIHISGNSPIALATGLRWYLTTYCHVDLWWSLGSQLHLVPAHLPPLPSPPHHGSSVVPWRYHFNTVTFSYTTPWWSWTDWERELDWLALRGVNLPLAWVGYEKILGEVLVEAGLAGEEVEAFFSGPAFLAWNRFGNLQGSWGGREVGGASWIEGQFELQKRIVARMVELGMTPALPAFTGFVPREIQEVFPEARVVNGSRWNDFPVQNTNVTFLEPFDPLFARLQRSFLAKQKEAYGDVTHIYTLDQYNENDPYSGDLAYLHNITSTTIASLKAADPNAIWLLQGWLFYSAADFWSNDRIAAYLGGVADADMLILDLFSESQPQWRRTSSYDGKPWIWCQLHDYGGNMGLYGQVENVTADAVAALGNRSSTMVGMGLTMEGQEGVSL
;
A
#
# COMPACT_ATOMS: atom_id res chain seq x y z
N MET A 1 -40.47 9.13 44.08
CA MET A 1 -39.88 8.36 42.97
C MET A 1 -38.56 9.02 42.59
N ARG A 2 -37.44 8.46 43.06
CA ARG A 2 -36.07 8.86 42.68
C ARG A 2 -35.50 7.65 41.93
N ILE A 3 -35.20 7.81 40.65
CA ILE A 3 -34.54 6.78 39.84
C ILE A 3 -33.07 7.17 39.75
N LEU A 4 -32.20 6.26 40.21
CA LEU A 4 -30.75 6.37 40.09
C LEU A 4 -30.33 6.16 38.63
N SER A 5 -29.53 7.09 38.11
CA SER A 5 -28.79 6.92 36.86
C SER A 5 -27.43 6.30 37.16
N LEU A 6 -27.21 5.06 36.71
CA LEU A 6 -25.88 4.45 36.67
C LEU A 6 -25.12 4.97 35.44
N LEU A 7 -24.03 5.70 35.66
CA LEU A 7 -22.99 5.92 34.65
C LEU A 7 -22.07 4.69 34.62
N ALA A 8 -22.07 3.98 33.51
CA ALA A 8 -21.02 3.02 33.17
C ALA A 8 -19.91 3.78 32.42
N ALA A 9 -18.76 3.96 33.07
CA ALA A 9 -17.55 4.44 32.42
C ALA A 9 -16.96 3.29 31.58
N VAL A 10 -16.96 3.45 30.27
CA VAL A 10 -16.21 2.58 29.35
C VAL A 10 -14.76 3.05 29.39
N LEU A 11 -13.87 2.28 30.04
CA LEU A 11 -12.43 2.46 29.88
C LEU A 11 -12.03 1.93 28.50
N SER A 12 -11.72 2.84 27.57
CA SER A 12 -10.97 2.54 26.36
C SER A 12 -9.49 2.38 26.74
N THR A 13 -9.04 1.14 26.91
CA THR A 13 -7.60 0.85 26.97
C THR A 13 -7.02 0.95 25.57
N GLY A 14 -6.44 2.10 25.25
CA GLY A 14 -5.59 2.27 24.08
C GLY A 14 -4.34 1.40 24.23
N LEU A 15 -4.33 0.24 23.58
CA LEU A 15 -3.12 -0.52 23.34
C LEU A 15 -2.34 0.20 22.24
N SER A 16 -1.34 0.99 22.65
CA SER A 16 -0.33 1.52 21.74
C SER A 16 0.44 0.34 21.13
N ILE A 17 0.17 0.03 19.87
CA ILE A 17 0.91 -0.96 19.07
C ILE A 17 2.28 -0.36 18.78
N SER A 18 3.25 -0.61 19.65
CA SER A 18 4.67 -0.44 19.35
C SER A 18 5.11 -1.53 18.37
N CYS A 19 6.11 -1.26 17.52
CA CYS A 19 6.82 -2.23 16.67
C CYS A 19 7.00 -3.57 17.40
N ASN A 20 6.10 -4.51 17.12
CA ASN A 20 5.92 -5.71 17.92
C ASN A 20 7.00 -6.70 17.52
N ALA A 21 7.58 -7.42 18.51
CA ALA A 21 8.42 -8.56 18.21
C ALA A 21 7.65 -9.49 17.26
N GLN A 22 8.27 -9.83 16.11
CA GLN A 22 7.61 -10.67 15.12
C GLN A 22 7.12 -11.97 15.76
N SER A 23 5.88 -12.34 15.47
CA SER A 23 5.19 -13.49 16.06
C SER A 23 4.69 -14.43 14.98
N THR A 24 4.64 -15.72 15.28
CA THR A 24 4.02 -16.72 14.40
C THR A 24 2.49 -16.68 14.43
N ALA A 25 1.90 -15.89 15.35
CA ALA A 25 0.46 -15.87 15.60
C ALA A 25 -0.36 -15.53 14.35
N GLY A 26 0.06 -14.56 13.53
CA GLY A 26 -0.67 -14.20 12.31
C GLY A 26 -0.80 -15.36 11.33
N VAL A 27 0.27 -16.13 11.14
CA VAL A 27 0.31 -17.30 10.25
C VAL A 27 -0.48 -18.47 10.84
N GLN A 28 -0.39 -18.70 12.16
CA GLN A 28 -1.27 -19.66 12.85
C GLN A 28 -2.74 -19.26 12.71
N GLY A 29 -3.04 -17.96 12.74
CA GLY A 29 -4.37 -17.42 12.49
C GLY A 29 -4.89 -17.74 11.10
N ILE A 30 -4.04 -17.79 10.06
CA ILE A 30 -4.45 -18.24 8.72
C ILE A 30 -4.97 -19.68 8.80
N LEU A 31 -4.29 -20.60 9.49
CA LEU A 31 -4.76 -21.97 9.65
C LEU A 31 -6.11 -22.02 10.37
N GLN A 32 -6.27 -21.27 11.47
CA GLN A 32 -7.54 -21.23 12.20
C GLN A 32 -8.71 -20.75 11.32
N ARG A 33 -8.46 -19.75 10.46
CA ARG A 33 -9.50 -19.19 9.58
C ARG A 33 -9.78 -20.03 8.33
N ARG A 34 -8.76 -20.70 7.79
CA ARG A 34 -8.82 -21.31 6.44
C ARG A 34 -8.70 -22.83 6.42
N LEU A 35 -8.05 -23.42 7.42
CA LEU A 35 -7.76 -24.85 7.56
C LEU A 35 -7.91 -25.30 9.03
N PRO A 36 -9.08 -25.09 9.68
CA PRO A 36 -9.22 -25.31 11.13
C PRO A 36 -8.94 -26.75 11.56
N ASN A 37 -9.15 -27.73 10.69
CA ASN A 37 -8.88 -29.15 10.96
C ASN A 37 -7.38 -29.51 10.94
N HIS A 38 -6.52 -28.60 10.47
CA HIS A 38 -5.08 -28.83 10.32
C HIS A 38 -4.24 -27.92 11.21
N VAL A 39 -4.85 -27.17 12.15
CA VAL A 39 -4.12 -26.25 13.03
C VAL A 39 -3.01 -26.97 13.80
N ASP A 40 -3.27 -28.19 14.27
CA ASP A 40 -2.31 -29.00 15.04
C ASP A 40 -1.32 -29.80 14.18
N ASP A 41 -1.50 -29.82 12.86
CA ASP A 41 -0.64 -30.53 11.92
C ASP A 41 0.56 -29.68 11.47
N PHE A 42 0.50 -28.36 11.69
CA PHE A 42 1.58 -27.43 11.35
C PHE A 42 2.22 -26.81 12.60
N THR A 43 3.52 -26.59 12.53
CA THR A 43 4.27 -25.82 13.53
C THR A 43 5.15 -24.79 12.84
N PHE A 44 5.32 -23.63 13.47
CA PHE A 44 6.06 -22.50 12.91
C PHE A 44 7.17 -22.04 13.84
N SER A 45 8.31 -21.61 13.28
CA SER A 45 9.37 -20.95 14.05
C SER A 45 9.98 -19.79 13.27
N LEU A 46 10.18 -18.66 13.97
CA LEU A 46 10.95 -17.55 13.40
C LEU A 46 12.44 -17.78 13.67
N VAL A 47 13.26 -17.64 12.64
CA VAL A 47 14.72 -17.79 12.72
C VAL A 47 15.41 -16.46 12.41
N ASN A 48 16.33 -16.05 13.28
CA ASN A 48 17.13 -14.85 13.05
C ASN A 48 18.19 -15.13 11.98
N THR A 49 18.09 -14.45 10.84
CA THR A 49 19.08 -14.54 9.74
C THR A 49 20.38 -13.78 10.01
N THR A 50 20.54 -13.16 11.19
CA THR A 50 21.78 -12.43 11.57
C THR A 50 23.02 -13.31 11.72
N SER A 51 22.92 -14.63 11.58
CA SER A 51 24.04 -15.55 11.83
C SER A 51 24.47 -16.42 10.64
N ALA A 52 23.91 -16.26 9.44
CA ALA A 52 24.17 -17.20 8.35
C ALA A 52 24.28 -16.57 6.94
N SER A 53 25.06 -15.50 6.75
CA SER A 53 25.66 -15.19 5.42
C SER A 53 26.79 -14.15 5.48
N THR A 54 27.84 -14.38 6.28
CA THR A 54 29.14 -13.75 6.03
C THR A 54 29.88 -14.57 4.97
N THR A 55 29.47 -14.43 3.72
CA THR A 55 30.29 -14.79 2.56
C THR A 55 30.43 -13.53 1.70
N THR A 56 31.54 -12.85 1.96
CA THR A 56 32.24 -11.87 1.14
C THR A 56 31.65 -11.56 -0.25
N ASN A 57 31.00 -10.41 -0.37
CA ASN A 57 31.20 -9.51 -1.49
C ASN A 57 31.20 -8.07 -0.96
N SER A 58 32.40 -7.64 -0.58
CA SER A 58 32.72 -6.26 -0.27
C SER A 58 32.63 -5.41 -1.53
N ASN A 59 31.49 -4.74 -1.73
CA ASN A 59 31.44 -3.47 -2.43
C ASN A 59 30.59 -2.48 -1.62
N LYS A 60 31.21 -1.32 -1.41
CA LYS A 60 30.82 -0.26 -0.47
C LYS A 60 29.51 0.40 -0.88
N ASN A 61 28.55 0.40 0.03
CA ASN A 61 27.73 1.55 0.46
C ASN A 61 26.69 1.04 1.48
N ASN A 62 27.14 0.78 2.72
CA ASN A 62 26.23 0.53 3.85
C ASN A 62 25.59 1.85 4.29
N ASN A 63 24.65 2.36 3.50
CA ASN A 63 23.60 3.21 4.04
C ASN A 63 22.47 2.26 4.44
N ASN A 64 22.37 1.92 5.73
CA ASN A 64 21.18 1.25 6.26
C ASN A 64 19.99 2.21 6.08
N THR A 65 19.30 2.11 4.94
CA THR A 65 18.06 2.84 4.68
C THR A 65 16.87 2.00 5.17
N VAL A 66 15.73 2.63 5.44
CA VAL A 66 14.49 1.91 5.83
C VAL A 66 14.04 0.93 4.74
N LEU A 67 14.39 1.19 3.47
CA LEU A 67 14.13 0.30 2.34
C LEU A 67 15.06 -0.94 2.29
N SER A 68 16.16 -0.94 3.05
CA SER A 68 17.12 -2.05 3.10
C SER A 68 16.61 -3.15 4.04
N LYS A 69 16.05 -4.22 3.45
CA LYS A 69 15.54 -5.40 4.18
C LYS A 69 16.14 -6.69 3.59
N PRO A 70 16.46 -7.72 4.40
CA PRO A 70 16.82 -9.03 3.85
C PRO A 70 15.68 -9.65 3.05
N GLN A 71 16.00 -10.51 2.07
CA GLN A 71 14.97 -11.32 1.40
C GLN A 71 14.27 -12.23 2.40
N ASP A 72 12.98 -12.49 2.16
CA ASP A 72 12.20 -13.39 3.00
C ASP A 72 12.57 -14.84 2.63
N GLN A 73 12.95 -15.64 3.62
CA GLN A 73 13.48 -16.99 3.47
C GLN A 73 12.74 -17.96 4.39
N TYR A 74 12.42 -19.15 3.87
CA TYR A 74 11.75 -20.19 4.63
C TYR A 74 12.35 -21.57 4.35
N THR A 75 12.12 -22.49 5.28
CA THR A 75 12.45 -23.91 5.18
C THR A 75 11.24 -24.72 5.61
N VAL A 76 10.91 -25.75 4.84
CA VAL A 76 9.83 -26.69 5.15
C VAL A 76 10.43 -28.08 5.40
N THR A 77 10.10 -28.67 6.55
CA THR A 77 10.53 -30.01 6.96
C THR A 77 9.34 -30.83 7.45
N ASN A 78 9.54 -32.15 7.54
CA ASN A 78 8.68 -32.95 8.41
C ASN A 78 8.81 -32.43 9.85
N GLY A 79 7.69 -32.41 10.56
CA GLY A 79 7.62 -32.00 11.96
C GLY A 79 8.18 -33.06 12.91
N PRO A 80 8.20 -32.76 14.22
CA PRO A 80 8.76 -33.65 15.25
C PRO A 80 7.95 -34.93 15.48
N SER A 81 6.74 -35.03 14.90
CA SER A 81 5.88 -36.20 15.00
C SER A 81 5.38 -36.61 13.61
N PRO A 82 5.13 -37.91 13.35
CA PRO A 82 4.60 -38.37 12.08
C PRO A 82 3.33 -37.61 11.67
N GLY A 83 3.24 -37.22 10.40
CA GLY A 83 2.08 -36.50 9.86
C GLY A 83 2.05 -34.99 10.16
N LYS A 84 3.06 -34.44 10.84
CA LYS A 84 3.19 -32.99 11.05
C LYS A 84 4.19 -32.34 10.11
N ILE A 85 4.00 -31.06 9.85
CA ILE A 85 4.89 -30.23 9.03
C ILE A 85 5.44 -29.10 9.88
N HIS A 86 6.74 -28.83 9.76
CA HIS A 86 7.38 -27.69 10.39
C HIS A 86 7.86 -26.69 9.34
N ILE A 87 7.55 -25.42 9.57
CA ILE A 87 7.96 -24.32 8.69
C ILE A 87 8.74 -23.31 9.54
N SER A 88 10.00 -23.09 9.19
CA SER A 88 10.84 -22.07 9.81
C SER A 88 11.14 -20.96 8.81
N GLY A 89 11.24 -19.71 9.24
CA GLY A 89 11.54 -18.60 8.33
C GLY A 89 11.92 -17.31 9.04
N ASN A 90 12.44 -16.33 8.31
CA ASN A 90 12.94 -15.08 8.88
C ASN A 90 11.88 -13.97 9.02
N SER A 91 10.64 -14.24 8.60
CA SER A 91 9.50 -13.34 8.79
C SER A 91 8.17 -14.12 8.76
N PRO A 92 7.09 -13.56 9.31
CA PRO A 92 5.75 -14.16 9.19
C PRO A 92 5.32 -14.35 7.73
N ILE A 93 5.71 -13.44 6.82
CA ILE A 93 5.44 -13.59 5.39
C ILE A 93 6.21 -14.77 4.78
N ALA A 94 7.47 -14.99 5.19
CA ALA A 94 8.23 -16.16 4.76
C ALA A 94 7.53 -17.47 5.19
N LEU A 95 7.03 -17.51 6.43
CA LEU A 95 6.29 -18.65 6.97
C LEU A 95 4.98 -18.90 6.20
N ALA A 96 4.20 -17.86 5.91
CA ALA A 96 2.98 -17.96 5.12
C ALA A 96 3.27 -18.45 3.68
N THR A 97 4.36 -17.96 3.08
CA THR A 97 4.81 -18.42 1.76
C THR A 97 5.20 -19.90 1.78
N GLY A 98 5.92 -20.34 2.82
CA GLY A 98 6.26 -21.76 3.01
C GLY A 98 5.04 -22.65 3.22
N LEU A 99 4.02 -22.15 3.93
CA LEU A 99 2.73 -22.83 4.08
C LEU A 99 2.05 -22.99 2.72
N ARG A 100 1.96 -21.92 1.94
CA ARG A 100 1.38 -21.99 0.58
C ARG A 100 2.16 -22.96 -0.31
N TRP A 101 3.48 -22.92 -0.28
CA TRP A 101 4.30 -23.84 -1.07
C TRP A 101 3.97 -25.30 -0.74
N TYR A 102 3.87 -25.65 0.54
CA TYR A 102 3.52 -27.01 0.96
C TYR A 102 2.10 -27.40 0.49
N LEU A 103 1.11 -26.53 0.73
CA LEU A 103 -0.28 -26.76 0.34
C LEU A 103 -0.42 -26.96 -1.18
N THR A 104 0.27 -26.16 -1.98
CA THR A 104 0.19 -26.24 -3.44
C THR A 104 0.94 -27.43 -4.02
N THR A 105 2.11 -27.75 -3.46
CA THR A 105 2.99 -28.80 -4.00
C THR A 105 2.61 -30.20 -3.53
N TYR A 106 2.21 -30.37 -2.26
CA TYR A 106 1.92 -31.68 -1.67
C TYR A 106 0.43 -31.93 -1.45
N CYS A 107 -0.35 -30.91 -1.10
CA CYS A 107 -1.79 -31.06 -0.92
C CYS A 107 -2.59 -30.74 -2.19
N HIS A 108 -1.96 -30.16 -3.22
CA HIS A 108 -2.57 -29.74 -4.48
C HIS A 108 -3.77 -28.80 -4.31
N VAL A 109 -3.71 -27.92 -3.28
CA VAL A 109 -4.72 -26.89 -3.03
C VAL A 109 -4.08 -25.51 -2.98
N ASP A 110 -4.87 -24.48 -3.26
CA ASP A 110 -4.45 -23.08 -3.15
C ASP A 110 -5.61 -22.21 -2.66
N LEU A 111 -5.27 -20.99 -2.21
CA LEU A 111 -6.22 -19.92 -1.96
C LEU A 111 -6.20 -18.95 -3.14
N TRP A 112 -7.40 -18.60 -3.60
CA TRP A 112 -7.66 -17.63 -4.66
C TRP A 112 -8.56 -16.52 -4.11
N TRP A 113 -8.35 -15.31 -4.59
CA TRP A 113 -9.05 -14.10 -4.13
C TRP A 113 -10.52 -14.04 -4.60
N SER A 114 -10.86 -14.64 -5.74
CA SER A 114 -12.23 -14.69 -6.29
C SER A 114 -12.91 -16.06 -6.15
N LEU A 115 -12.61 -17.00 -7.05
CA LEU A 115 -13.23 -18.33 -7.14
C LEU A 115 -12.18 -19.44 -7.19
N GLY A 116 -12.55 -20.64 -6.75
CA GLY A 116 -11.72 -21.83 -6.92
C GLY A 116 -10.80 -22.18 -5.76
N SER A 117 -10.94 -21.53 -4.60
CA SER A 117 -10.24 -21.94 -3.38
C SER A 117 -10.66 -23.36 -2.96
N GLN A 118 -9.71 -24.29 -2.95
CA GLN A 118 -9.96 -25.73 -2.76
C GLN A 118 -9.44 -26.25 -1.42
N LEU A 119 -9.27 -25.37 -0.43
CA LEU A 119 -8.71 -25.72 0.88
C LEU A 119 -9.47 -26.83 1.64
N HIS A 120 -10.75 -27.06 1.31
CA HIS A 120 -11.54 -28.16 1.86
C HIS A 120 -11.10 -29.55 1.36
N LEU A 121 -10.25 -29.62 0.33
CA LEU A 121 -9.71 -30.86 -0.24
C LEU A 121 -8.37 -31.28 0.38
N VAL A 122 -7.86 -30.54 1.38
CA VAL A 122 -6.64 -30.95 2.09
C VAL A 122 -6.85 -32.34 2.71
N PRO A 123 -5.93 -33.30 2.49
CA PRO A 123 -6.07 -34.64 3.06
C PRO A 123 -6.06 -34.62 4.59
N ALA A 124 -6.89 -35.46 5.22
CA ALA A 124 -6.92 -35.60 6.68
C ALA A 124 -5.56 -35.97 7.29
N HIS A 125 -4.67 -36.58 6.52
CA HIS A 125 -3.28 -36.83 6.90
C HIS A 125 -2.35 -36.15 5.90
N LEU A 126 -1.53 -35.22 6.39
CA LEU A 126 -0.62 -34.45 5.56
C LEU A 126 0.47 -35.34 4.92
N PRO A 127 0.70 -35.24 3.60
CA PRO A 127 1.77 -35.98 2.92
C PRO A 127 3.16 -35.62 3.47
N PRO A 128 4.02 -36.59 3.81
CA PRO A 128 5.36 -36.30 4.31
C PRO A 128 6.25 -35.73 3.19
N LEU A 129 7.19 -34.87 3.57
CA LEU A 129 8.24 -34.41 2.66
C LEU A 129 9.32 -35.48 2.48
N PRO A 130 9.83 -35.69 1.25
CA PRO A 130 11.07 -36.42 1.04
C PRO A 130 12.26 -35.65 1.64
N SER A 131 13.35 -36.35 1.94
CA SER A 131 14.63 -35.70 2.26
C SER A 131 15.38 -35.34 0.97
N PRO A 132 16.09 -34.20 0.90
CA PRO A 132 16.33 -33.20 1.96
C PRO A 132 15.18 -32.20 2.17
N PRO A 133 15.22 -31.36 3.24
CA PRO A 133 14.31 -30.23 3.42
C PRO A 133 14.16 -29.34 2.19
N HIS A 134 12.99 -28.73 2.03
CA HIS A 134 12.80 -27.69 1.04
C HIS A 134 13.20 -26.33 1.61
N HIS A 135 13.97 -25.57 0.83
CA HIS A 135 14.36 -24.20 1.14
C HIS A 135 13.82 -23.27 0.04
N GLY A 136 13.20 -22.17 0.44
CA GLY A 136 12.69 -21.14 -0.46
C GLY A 136 13.15 -19.76 -0.02
N SER A 137 13.28 -18.85 -0.98
CA SER A 137 13.65 -17.44 -0.77
C SER A 137 12.94 -16.57 -1.78
N SER A 138 12.52 -15.38 -1.38
CA SER A 138 12.20 -14.33 -2.34
C SER A 138 13.48 -13.89 -3.07
N VAL A 139 13.33 -13.46 -4.33
CA VAL A 139 14.44 -12.86 -5.11
C VAL A 139 14.57 -11.35 -4.86
N VAL A 140 13.52 -10.73 -4.33
CA VAL A 140 13.43 -9.30 -4.01
C VAL A 140 12.99 -9.09 -2.55
N PRO A 141 13.42 -8.00 -1.89
CA PRO A 141 13.01 -7.69 -0.52
C PRO A 141 11.54 -7.24 -0.44
N TRP A 142 11.04 -6.49 -1.43
CA TRP A 142 9.68 -5.94 -1.41
C TRP A 142 8.76 -6.62 -2.42
N ARG A 143 7.57 -7.02 -1.96
CA ARG A 143 6.47 -7.48 -2.81
C ARG A 143 5.24 -6.63 -2.53
N TYR A 144 4.90 -5.79 -3.50
CA TYR A 144 3.88 -4.74 -3.37
C TYR A 144 2.52 -5.19 -3.88
N HIS A 145 1.44 -4.66 -3.29
CA HIS A 145 0.09 -4.87 -3.80
C HIS A 145 -0.84 -3.65 -3.65
N PHE A 146 -1.66 -3.46 -4.68
CA PHE A 146 -2.83 -2.57 -4.88
C PHE A 146 -2.55 -1.34 -5.72
N ASN A 147 -3.53 -0.96 -6.52
CA ASN A 147 -3.65 0.40 -7.02
C ASN A 147 -4.49 1.24 -6.04
N THR A 148 -4.30 2.55 -6.03
CA THR A 148 -5.25 3.45 -5.35
C THR A 148 -6.65 3.31 -5.95
N VAL A 149 -6.78 3.10 -7.26
CA VAL A 149 -8.10 2.95 -7.90
C VAL A 149 -8.79 1.61 -7.61
N THR A 150 -8.06 0.60 -7.12
CA THR A 150 -8.68 -0.66 -6.62
C THR A 150 -9.65 -0.39 -5.49
N PHE A 151 -9.42 0.67 -4.71
CA PHE A 151 -10.29 1.08 -3.62
C PHE A 151 -11.65 1.63 -4.09
N SER A 152 -11.78 1.97 -5.37
CA SER A 152 -13.01 2.43 -6.02
C SER A 152 -13.64 1.35 -6.90
N TYR A 153 -12.84 0.58 -7.65
CA TYR A 153 -13.36 -0.43 -8.57
C TYR A 153 -13.73 -1.75 -7.91
N THR A 154 -13.00 -2.18 -6.87
CA THR A 154 -13.21 -3.49 -6.25
C THR A 154 -13.70 -3.37 -4.81
N THR A 155 -13.04 -2.57 -3.98
CA THR A 155 -13.23 -2.65 -2.52
C THR A 155 -14.26 -1.70 -1.86
N PRO A 156 -14.99 -0.77 -2.53
CA PRO A 156 -15.76 0.26 -1.80
C PRO A 156 -16.89 -0.33 -0.94
N TRP A 157 -17.32 -1.56 -1.23
CA TRP A 157 -18.39 -2.27 -0.52
C TRP A 157 -17.90 -3.49 0.25
N TRP A 158 -16.58 -3.70 0.32
CA TRP A 158 -16.02 -4.84 1.03
C TRP A 158 -16.28 -4.74 2.53
N SER A 159 -16.69 -5.87 3.10
CA SER A 159 -16.78 -6.07 4.54
C SER A 159 -15.44 -6.49 5.11
N TRP A 160 -15.37 -6.64 6.44
CA TRP A 160 -14.21 -7.27 7.08
C TRP A 160 -13.94 -8.68 6.54
N THR A 161 -14.98 -9.46 6.23
CA THR A 161 -14.81 -10.84 5.77
C THR A 161 -14.05 -10.90 4.45
N ASP A 162 -14.29 -9.93 3.57
CA ASP A 162 -13.62 -9.80 2.28
C ASP A 162 -12.16 -9.40 2.47
N TRP A 163 -11.92 -8.34 3.27
CA TRP A 163 -10.57 -7.91 3.64
C TRP A 163 -9.76 -8.98 4.36
N GLU A 164 -10.36 -9.74 5.27
CA GLU A 164 -9.71 -10.83 5.97
C GLU A 164 -9.29 -11.95 5.01
N ARG A 165 -10.08 -12.23 3.97
CA ARG A 165 -9.71 -13.17 2.92
C ARG A 165 -8.56 -12.64 2.07
N GLU A 166 -8.65 -11.38 1.67
CA GLU A 166 -7.64 -10.75 0.85
C GLU A 166 -6.29 -10.70 1.57
N LEU A 167 -6.25 -10.29 2.83
CA LEU A 167 -5.01 -10.24 3.62
C LEU A 167 -4.38 -11.63 3.82
N ASP A 168 -5.20 -12.68 4.03
CA ASP A 168 -4.70 -14.05 4.08
C ASP A 168 -4.11 -14.48 2.72
N TRP A 169 -4.76 -14.12 1.61
CA TRP A 169 -4.28 -14.39 0.25
C TRP A 169 -2.96 -13.68 -0.04
N LEU A 170 -2.87 -12.39 0.29
CA LEU A 170 -1.66 -11.58 0.16
C LEU A 170 -0.49 -12.21 0.95
N ALA A 171 -0.71 -12.63 2.19
CA ALA A 171 0.32 -13.26 3.01
C ALA A 171 0.82 -14.57 2.40
N LEU A 172 -0.08 -15.43 1.93
CA LEU A 172 0.27 -16.71 1.29
C LEU A 172 1.03 -16.50 -0.04
N ARG A 173 0.77 -15.40 -0.77
CA ARG A 173 1.50 -14.99 -1.98
C ARG A 173 2.82 -14.28 -1.69
N GLY A 174 3.16 -14.08 -0.43
CA GLY A 174 4.38 -13.42 -0.03
C GLY A 174 4.34 -11.90 -0.15
N VAL A 175 3.19 -11.25 -0.29
CA VAL A 175 3.09 -9.78 -0.31
C VAL A 175 3.47 -9.23 1.06
N ASN A 176 4.34 -8.22 1.09
CA ASN A 176 4.80 -7.60 2.35
C ASN A 176 4.73 -6.07 2.35
N LEU A 177 4.29 -5.44 1.26
CA LEU A 177 4.06 -3.99 1.16
C LEU A 177 2.71 -3.69 0.48
N PRO A 178 1.57 -3.99 1.12
CA PRO A 178 0.26 -3.62 0.58
C PRO A 178 -0.11 -2.17 0.89
N LEU A 179 -0.86 -1.56 -0.02
CA LEU A 179 -1.48 -0.24 0.18
C LEU A 179 -2.66 -0.32 1.15
N ALA A 180 -2.85 0.71 1.99
CA ALA A 180 -3.92 0.71 3.00
C ALA A 180 -4.67 2.07 3.02
N TRP A 181 -5.62 2.25 2.10
CA TRP A 181 -6.37 3.51 1.89
C TRP A 181 -7.74 3.61 2.55
N VAL A 182 -8.27 2.52 3.12
CA VAL A 182 -9.65 2.50 3.64
C VAL A 182 -9.81 3.58 4.71
N GLY A 183 -10.90 4.34 4.68
CA GLY A 183 -11.21 5.36 5.70
C GLY A 183 -10.32 6.60 5.70
N TYR A 184 -9.54 6.87 4.63
CA TYR A 184 -8.74 8.10 4.48
C TYR A 184 -9.53 9.38 4.76
N GLU A 185 -10.80 9.42 4.32
CA GLU A 185 -11.69 10.59 4.42
C GLU A 185 -11.91 11.03 5.88
N LYS A 186 -11.88 10.09 6.83
CA LYS A 186 -12.06 10.39 8.26
C LYS A 186 -10.96 11.32 8.76
N ILE A 187 -9.70 10.93 8.52
CA ILE A 187 -8.53 11.69 8.99
C ILE A 187 -8.44 13.01 8.24
N LEU A 188 -8.63 12.99 6.91
CA LEU A 188 -8.61 14.22 6.10
C LEU A 188 -9.69 15.20 6.58
N GLY A 189 -10.92 14.73 6.81
CA GLY A 189 -12.01 15.57 7.27
C GLY A 189 -11.74 16.21 8.62
N GLU A 190 -11.21 15.46 9.59
CA GLU A 190 -10.82 16.00 10.89
C GLU A 190 -9.70 17.04 10.78
N VAL A 191 -8.72 16.85 9.90
CA VAL A 191 -7.64 17.82 9.65
C VAL A 191 -8.19 19.11 9.03
N LEU A 192 -9.11 19.01 8.08
CA LEU A 192 -9.72 20.17 7.43
C LEU A 192 -10.62 20.96 8.38
N VAL A 193 -11.42 20.28 9.21
CA VAL A 193 -12.22 20.93 10.26
C VAL A 193 -11.32 21.57 11.32
N GLU A 194 -10.23 20.91 11.73
CA GLU A 194 -9.22 21.50 12.63
C GLU A 194 -8.54 22.75 12.03
N ALA A 195 -8.41 22.81 10.70
CA ALA A 195 -7.89 23.96 10.00
C ALA A 195 -8.87 25.15 9.98
N GLY A 196 -10.17 24.92 10.22
CA GLY A 196 -11.20 25.94 10.34
C GLY A 196 -12.31 25.89 9.29
N LEU A 197 -12.32 24.89 8.40
CA LEU A 197 -13.42 24.70 7.44
C LEU A 197 -14.69 24.20 8.13
N ALA A 198 -15.86 24.56 7.61
CA ALA A 198 -17.12 24.06 8.13
C ALA A 198 -17.28 22.56 7.81
N GLY A 199 -17.87 21.79 8.72
CA GLY A 199 -18.09 20.36 8.52
C GLY A 199 -18.90 20.04 7.26
N GLU A 200 -19.88 20.88 6.92
CA GLU A 200 -20.71 20.74 5.72
C GLU A 200 -19.89 20.94 4.42
N GLU A 201 -18.94 21.88 4.40
CA GLU A 201 -18.04 22.12 3.25
C GLU A 201 -17.09 20.94 3.04
N VAL A 202 -16.55 20.41 4.14
CA VAL A 202 -15.68 19.24 4.13
C VAL A 202 -16.43 17.99 3.67
N GLU A 203 -17.67 17.79 4.13
CA GLU A 203 -18.50 16.68 3.67
C GLU A 203 -18.86 16.80 2.18
N ALA A 204 -19.18 18.01 1.72
CA ALA A 204 -19.48 18.30 0.33
C ALA A 204 -18.28 18.15 -0.61
N PHE A 205 -17.05 18.18 -0.08
CA PHE A 205 -15.82 17.97 -0.85
C PHE A 205 -15.62 16.51 -1.28
N PHE A 206 -16.06 15.55 -0.47
CA PHE A 206 -15.85 14.14 -0.75
C PHE A 206 -16.78 13.62 -1.85
N SER A 207 -16.23 12.78 -2.74
CA SER A 207 -17.02 12.07 -3.74
C SER A 207 -17.71 10.84 -3.15
N GLY A 208 -18.69 10.28 -3.89
CA GLY A 208 -19.36 9.05 -3.48
C GLY A 208 -18.38 7.86 -3.38
N PRO A 209 -18.65 6.81 -2.58
CA PRO A 209 -17.71 5.72 -2.28
C PRO A 209 -17.03 5.09 -3.50
N ALA A 210 -17.77 4.88 -4.59
CA ALA A 210 -17.25 4.31 -5.82
C ALA A 210 -16.25 5.23 -6.56
N PHE A 211 -16.19 6.52 -6.23
CA PHE A 211 -15.34 7.52 -6.90
C PHE A 211 -14.21 8.09 -6.03
N LEU A 212 -14.06 7.59 -4.80
CA LEU A 212 -13.12 8.16 -3.85
C LEU A 212 -11.66 8.08 -4.28
N ALA A 213 -11.25 7.07 -5.05
CA ALA A 213 -9.88 6.99 -5.55
C ALA A 213 -9.48 8.23 -6.36
N TRP A 214 -10.35 8.70 -7.26
CA TRP A 214 -10.11 9.89 -8.05
C TRP A 214 -10.28 11.19 -7.26
N ASN A 215 -11.05 11.18 -6.18
CA ASN A 215 -11.08 12.30 -5.24
C ASN A 215 -9.78 12.41 -4.43
N ARG A 216 -9.22 11.27 -3.99
CA ARG A 216 -7.91 11.19 -3.31
C ARG A 216 -6.75 11.64 -4.20
N PHE A 217 -6.83 11.35 -5.50
CA PHE A 217 -5.90 11.86 -6.51
C PHE A 217 -6.16 13.30 -6.95
N GLY A 218 -7.21 13.95 -6.45
CA GLY A 218 -7.54 15.34 -6.81
C GLY A 218 -8.02 15.50 -8.25
N ASN A 219 -8.42 14.43 -8.94
CA ASN A 219 -9.07 14.52 -10.24
C ASN A 219 -10.52 14.98 -10.08
N LEU A 220 -11.20 14.47 -9.05
CA LEU A 220 -12.62 14.71 -8.80
C LEU A 220 -12.87 15.34 -7.42
N GLN A 221 -14.00 16.03 -7.29
CA GLN A 221 -14.52 16.49 -6.01
C GLN A 221 -16.05 16.47 -5.98
N GLY A 222 -16.58 16.38 -4.76
CA GLY A 222 -18.00 16.36 -4.46
C GLY A 222 -18.74 15.13 -4.96
N SER A 223 -19.98 14.97 -4.45
CA SER A 223 -20.85 13.83 -4.74
C SER A 223 -21.79 14.11 -5.91
N TRP A 224 -22.03 13.09 -6.74
CA TRP A 224 -22.79 13.21 -7.98
C TRP A 224 -24.09 12.43 -7.84
N GLY A 225 -25.23 13.07 -8.12
CA GLY A 225 -26.56 12.45 -7.98
C GLY A 225 -27.37 12.92 -6.76
N GLY A 226 -26.97 14.01 -6.09
CA GLY A 226 -27.81 14.72 -5.13
C GLY A 226 -28.02 14.03 -3.79
N ARG A 227 -27.20 13.03 -3.46
CA ARG A 227 -27.06 12.51 -2.10
C ARG A 227 -25.65 12.79 -1.62
N GLU A 228 -25.56 13.46 -0.48
CA GLU A 228 -24.35 13.52 0.35
C GLU A 228 -23.85 12.07 0.56
N VAL A 229 -22.56 11.91 0.91
CA VAL A 229 -21.84 10.63 1.08
C VAL A 229 -22.70 9.60 1.86
N GLY A 230 -22.34 8.32 1.96
CA GLY A 230 -23.02 7.32 2.81
C GLY A 230 -23.24 7.71 4.30
N GLY A 231 -22.99 8.96 4.66
CA GLY A 231 -23.17 9.66 5.91
C GLY A 231 -21.86 9.68 6.67
N ALA A 232 -21.78 10.52 7.69
CA ALA A 232 -20.78 10.40 8.75
C ALA A 232 -20.65 8.94 9.26
N SER A 233 -21.75 8.17 9.27
CA SER A 233 -21.76 6.75 9.62
C SER A 233 -20.94 5.85 8.67
N TRP A 234 -20.95 6.12 7.36
CA TRP A 234 -20.16 5.34 6.41
C TRP A 234 -18.67 5.67 6.58
N ILE A 235 -18.31 6.95 6.71
CA ILE A 235 -16.92 7.38 6.93
C ILE A 235 -16.36 6.74 8.21
N GLU A 236 -17.14 6.78 9.30
CA GLU A 236 -16.75 6.13 10.56
C GLU A 236 -16.62 4.61 10.41
N GLY A 237 -17.55 3.97 9.69
CA GLY A 237 -17.48 2.54 9.41
C GLY A 237 -16.23 2.12 8.63
N GLN A 238 -15.81 2.91 7.63
CA GLN A 238 -14.57 2.69 6.91
C GLN A 238 -13.33 2.92 7.77
N PHE A 239 -13.36 3.91 8.66
CA PHE A 239 -12.26 4.17 9.59
C PHE A 239 -12.06 3.02 10.58
N GLU A 240 -13.14 2.50 11.16
CA GLU A 240 -13.08 1.31 12.02
C GLU A 240 -12.64 0.06 11.25
N LEU A 241 -13.07 -0.09 10.00
CA LEU A 241 -12.60 -1.17 9.12
C LEU A 241 -11.09 -1.07 8.88
N GLN A 242 -10.56 0.12 8.61
CA GLN A 242 -9.14 0.35 8.39
C GLN A 242 -8.28 0.02 9.60
N LYS A 243 -8.73 0.35 10.83
CA LYS A 243 -8.03 -0.05 12.06
C LYS A 243 -7.82 -1.57 12.11
N ARG A 244 -8.82 -2.34 11.70
CA ARG A 244 -8.74 -3.81 11.64
C ARG A 244 -7.82 -4.29 10.51
N ILE A 245 -7.89 -3.65 9.34
CA ILE A 245 -7.03 -3.96 8.19
C ILE A 245 -5.56 -3.76 8.55
N VAL A 246 -5.20 -2.59 9.06
CA VAL A 246 -3.81 -2.26 9.43
C VAL A 246 -3.30 -3.20 10.53
N ALA A 247 -4.11 -3.46 11.56
CA ALA A 247 -3.74 -4.41 12.60
C ALA A 247 -3.44 -5.81 12.03
N ARG A 248 -4.25 -6.31 11.10
CA ARG A 248 -4.04 -7.61 10.46
C ARG A 248 -2.84 -7.61 9.50
N MET A 249 -2.60 -6.53 8.76
CA MET A 249 -1.39 -6.40 7.93
C MET A 249 -0.13 -6.55 8.80
N VAL A 250 -0.05 -5.83 9.92
CA VAL A 250 1.07 -5.91 10.87
C VAL A 250 1.17 -7.31 11.50
N GLU A 251 0.04 -7.90 11.93
CA GLU A 251 -0.02 -9.26 12.47
C GLU A 251 0.56 -10.30 11.50
N LEU A 252 0.31 -10.13 10.20
CA LEU A 252 0.81 -10.99 9.13
C LEU A 252 2.26 -10.65 8.70
N GLY A 253 2.91 -9.67 9.32
CA GLY A 253 4.28 -9.27 9.01
C GLY A 253 4.42 -8.40 7.75
N MET A 254 3.33 -7.76 7.32
CA MET A 254 3.33 -6.77 6.23
C MET A 254 3.69 -5.39 6.77
N THR A 255 4.25 -4.55 5.91
CA THR A 255 4.43 -3.10 6.12
C THR A 255 3.32 -2.38 5.36
N PRO A 256 2.30 -1.81 6.02
CA PRO A 256 1.27 -1.04 5.34
C PRO A 256 1.88 0.20 4.68
N ALA A 257 1.60 0.44 3.40
CA ALA A 257 1.83 1.76 2.79
C ALA A 257 0.61 2.64 3.09
N LEU A 258 0.76 3.58 4.03
CA LEU A 258 -0.32 4.44 4.49
C LEU A 258 -0.41 5.73 3.66
N PRO A 259 -1.59 6.31 3.45
CA PRO A 259 -1.72 7.57 2.73
C PRO A 259 -1.17 8.74 3.55
N ALA A 260 -0.81 9.82 2.86
CA ALA A 260 -0.45 11.10 3.43
C ALA A 260 -1.37 12.21 2.90
N PHE A 261 -1.33 13.39 3.51
CA PHE A 261 -2.04 14.56 2.99
C PHE A 261 -1.46 14.96 1.62
N THR A 262 -2.28 14.89 0.57
CA THR A 262 -1.82 15.11 -0.80
C THR A 262 -1.74 16.58 -1.19
N GLY A 263 -2.40 17.48 -0.44
CA GLY A 263 -2.53 18.90 -0.80
C GLY A 263 -3.89 19.26 -1.40
N PHE A 264 -4.72 18.29 -1.76
CA PHE A 264 -6.05 18.57 -2.26
C PHE A 264 -6.99 19.00 -1.13
N VAL A 265 -7.65 20.13 -1.31
CA VAL A 265 -8.47 20.80 -0.30
C VAL A 265 -9.76 21.37 -0.93
N PRO A 266 -10.82 21.61 -0.12
CA PRO A 266 -12.00 22.32 -0.59
C PRO A 266 -11.67 23.74 -1.06
N ARG A 267 -12.50 24.32 -1.91
CA ARG A 267 -12.30 25.67 -2.48
C ARG A 267 -12.35 26.75 -1.41
N GLU A 268 -13.14 26.49 -0.39
CA GLU A 268 -13.41 27.31 0.79
C GLU A 268 -12.16 27.51 1.66
N ILE A 269 -11.05 26.79 1.38
CA ILE A 269 -9.78 26.98 2.07
C ILE A 269 -9.30 28.44 2.06
N GLN A 270 -9.56 29.19 0.98
CA GLN A 270 -9.16 30.59 0.85
C GLN A 270 -10.08 31.54 1.63
N GLU A 271 -11.26 31.11 2.05
CA GLU A 271 -12.10 31.90 2.96
C GLU A 271 -11.53 31.88 4.39
N VAL A 272 -10.95 30.74 4.79
CA VAL A 272 -10.28 30.56 6.09
C VAL A 272 -8.84 31.09 6.06
N PHE A 273 -8.12 30.87 4.96
CA PHE A 273 -6.74 31.29 4.74
C PHE A 273 -6.60 32.10 3.43
N PRO A 274 -6.92 33.40 3.43
CA PRO A 274 -6.91 34.23 2.20
C PRO A 274 -5.57 34.31 1.48
N GLU A 275 -4.47 34.14 2.21
CA GLU A 275 -3.09 34.18 1.69
C GLU A 275 -2.57 32.79 1.29
N ALA A 276 -3.38 31.73 1.41
CA ALA A 276 -2.96 30.37 1.05
C ALA A 276 -2.61 30.29 -0.44
N ARG A 277 -1.43 29.76 -0.73
CA ARG A 277 -0.94 29.54 -2.09
C ARG A 277 -1.56 28.28 -2.65
N VAL A 278 -2.61 28.48 -3.43
CA VAL A 278 -3.35 27.38 -4.07
C VAL A 278 -3.34 27.57 -5.58
N VAL A 279 -3.39 26.43 -6.28
CA VAL A 279 -3.66 26.35 -7.71
C VAL A 279 -4.82 25.40 -7.92
N ASN A 280 -5.61 25.58 -8.99
CA ASN A 280 -6.64 24.62 -9.33
C ASN A 280 -6.08 23.61 -10.34
N GLY A 281 -6.35 22.33 -10.10
CA GLY A 281 -5.98 21.26 -11.02
C GLY A 281 -6.65 21.40 -12.39
N SER A 282 -6.26 20.52 -13.33
CA SER A 282 -6.82 20.50 -14.68
C SER A 282 -8.28 20.00 -14.69
N ARG A 283 -8.98 20.25 -15.80
CA ARG A 283 -10.31 19.67 -16.02
C ARG A 283 -10.11 18.22 -16.47
N TRP A 284 -10.45 17.26 -15.61
CA TRP A 284 -10.26 15.84 -15.88
C TRP A 284 -11.45 15.26 -16.65
N ASN A 285 -11.19 14.54 -17.76
CA ASN A 285 -12.16 13.77 -18.56
C ASN A 285 -13.52 14.48 -18.81
N ASP A 286 -13.48 15.76 -19.14
CA ASP A 286 -14.66 16.61 -19.42
C ASP A 286 -15.68 16.72 -18.27
N PHE A 287 -15.31 16.37 -17.04
CA PHE A 287 -16.18 16.58 -15.89
C PHE A 287 -16.57 18.05 -15.73
N PRO A 288 -17.80 18.34 -15.27
CA PRO A 288 -18.22 19.71 -14.99
C PRO A 288 -17.29 20.35 -13.95
N VAL A 289 -16.96 21.63 -14.12
CA VAL A 289 -15.97 22.33 -13.27
C VAL A 289 -16.25 22.18 -11.78
N GLN A 290 -17.51 22.14 -11.34
CA GLN A 290 -17.85 21.94 -9.94
C GLN A 290 -17.39 20.58 -9.37
N ASN A 291 -17.13 19.59 -10.22
CA ASN A 291 -16.77 18.22 -9.85
C ASN A 291 -15.33 17.82 -10.20
N THR A 292 -14.52 18.74 -10.71
CA THR A 292 -13.09 18.56 -11.04
C THR A 292 -12.36 19.88 -10.72
N ASN A 293 -11.17 20.12 -11.26
CA ASN A 293 -10.39 21.34 -11.02
C ASN A 293 -10.19 21.53 -9.52
N VAL A 294 -9.81 20.44 -8.86
CA VAL A 294 -9.69 20.38 -7.40
C VAL A 294 -8.62 21.39 -6.97
N THR A 295 -8.91 22.12 -5.90
CA THR A 295 -7.97 23.08 -5.35
C THR A 295 -6.82 22.34 -4.69
N PHE A 296 -5.61 22.68 -5.12
CA PHE A 296 -4.36 22.10 -4.66
C PHE A 296 -3.59 23.16 -3.88
N LEU A 297 -3.47 22.93 -2.57
CA LEU A 297 -2.58 23.69 -1.69
C LEU A 297 -1.15 23.33 -2.04
N GLU A 298 -0.38 24.31 -2.52
CA GLU A 298 0.99 24.05 -2.93
C GLU A 298 1.86 23.69 -1.71
N PRO A 299 2.77 22.70 -1.82
CA PRO A 299 3.71 22.33 -0.76
C PRO A 299 4.62 23.47 -0.26
N PHE A 300 4.73 24.56 -1.03
CA PHE A 300 5.45 25.78 -0.64
C PHE A 300 4.76 26.57 0.46
N ASP A 301 3.46 26.39 0.62
CA ASP A 301 2.68 27.09 1.63
C ASP A 301 2.95 26.48 3.02
N PRO A 302 3.25 27.28 4.05
CA PRO A 302 3.42 26.78 5.42
C PRO A 302 2.21 26.00 5.95
N LEU A 303 1.00 26.28 5.45
CA LEU A 303 -0.22 25.54 5.77
C LEU A 303 -0.09 24.07 5.36
N PHE A 304 0.55 23.75 4.23
CA PHE A 304 0.72 22.36 3.78
C PHE A 304 1.44 21.53 4.85
N ALA A 305 2.59 22.01 5.35
CA ALA A 305 3.36 21.34 6.39
C ALA A 305 2.62 21.27 7.74
N ARG A 306 1.73 22.22 8.03
CA ARG A 306 0.86 22.17 9.21
C ARG A 306 -0.18 21.06 9.08
N LEU A 307 -0.89 20.99 7.95
CA LEU A 307 -1.91 19.97 7.70
C LEU A 307 -1.29 18.58 7.60
N GLN A 308 -0.14 18.44 6.94
CA GLN A 308 0.61 17.19 6.85
C GLN A 308 0.97 16.62 8.23
N ARG A 309 1.45 17.47 9.15
CA ARG A 309 1.77 17.05 10.52
C ARG A 309 0.53 16.62 11.30
N SER A 310 -0.57 17.36 11.19
CA SER A 310 -1.83 17.00 11.84
C SER A 310 -2.35 15.66 11.30
N PHE A 311 -2.32 15.47 9.98
CA PHE A 311 -2.74 14.24 9.32
C PHE A 311 -1.94 13.02 9.80
N LEU A 312 -0.61 13.08 9.74
CA LEU A 312 0.23 11.95 10.15
C LEU A 312 0.19 11.69 11.66
N ALA A 313 0.01 12.73 12.49
CA ALA A 313 -0.19 12.56 13.93
C ALA A 313 -1.49 11.80 14.24
N LYS A 314 -2.62 12.20 13.64
CA LYS A 314 -3.91 11.50 13.80
C LYS A 314 -3.86 10.08 13.24
N GLN A 315 -3.19 9.89 12.10
CA GLN A 315 -2.99 8.56 11.54
C GLN A 315 -2.20 7.63 12.48
N LYS A 316 -1.11 8.14 13.06
CA LYS A 316 -0.30 7.41 14.04
C LYS A 316 -1.04 7.15 15.35
N GLU A 317 -1.89 8.07 15.79
CA GLU A 317 -2.79 7.85 16.93
C GLU A 317 -3.79 6.74 16.65
N ALA A 318 -4.39 6.72 15.45
CA ALA A 318 -5.41 5.76 15.08
C ALA A 318 -4.86 4.35 14.85
N TYR A 319 -3.69 4.23 14.21
CA TYR A 319 -3.18 2.95 13.71
C TYR A 319 -1.89 2.47 14.40
N GLY A 320 -1.23 3.33 15.16
CA GLY A 320 0.08 3.07 15.76
C GLY A 320 1.26 3.42 14.84
N ASP A 321 2.47 3.24 15.37
CA ASP A 321 3.73 3.49 14.64
C ASP A 321 4.13 2.27 13.81
N VAL A 322 3.38 2.01 12.74
CA VAL A 322 3.39 0.73 12.01
C VAL A 322 4.15 0.76 10.68
N THR A 323 4.53 1.94 10.20
CA THR A 323 5.22 2.13 8.93
C THR A 323 5.95 3.46 8.89
N HIS A 324 6.92 3.56 7.99
CA HIS A 324 7.53 4.82 7.55
C HIS A 324 7.31 5.06 6.06
N ILE A 325 6.46 4.27 5.39
CA ILE A 325 6.22 4.35 3.95
C ILE A 325 4.85 5.00 3.72
N TYR A 326 4.88 6.17 3.09
CA TYR A 326 3.69 6.99 2.85
C TYR A 326 3.43 7.19 1.36
N THR A 327 2.23 6.84 0.89
CA THR A 327 1.78 7.14 -0.47
C THR A 327 1.23 8.55 -0.56
N LEU A 328 1.68 9.30 -1.57
CA LEU A 328 1.28 10.69 -1.80
C LEU A 328 1.43 10.99 -3.30
N ASP A 329 0.32 11.14 -4.02
CA ASP A 329 0.34 11.35 -5.48
C ASP A 329 -0.42 12.64 -5.82
N GLN A 330 0.29 13.62 -6.39
CA GLN A 330 -0.24 14.97 -6.68
C GLN A 330 -0.56 15.17 -8.16
N TYR A 331 0.14 14.46 -9.04
CA TYR A 331 0.09 14.66 -10.49
C TYR A 331 -0.36 13.40 -11.24
N ASN A 332 -1.17 12.56 -10.58
CA ASN A 332 -1.83 11.45 -11.26
C ASN A 332 -2.92 12.01 -12.18
N GLU A 333 -2.63 12.11 -13.48
CA GLU A 333 -3.53 12.71 -14.49
C GLU A 333 -3.98 14.13 -14.15
N ASN A 334 -3.14 14.85 -13.38
CA ASN A 334 -3.28 16.26 -13.09
C ASN A 334 -2.05 16.98 -13.61
N ASP A 335 -2.26 18.11 -14.29
CA ASP A 335 -1.17 18.90 -14.83
C ASP A 335 -0.50 19.72 -13.71
N PRO A 336 0.85 19.68 -13.58
CA PRO A 336 1.54 20.63 -12.74
C PRO A 336 1.29 22.06 -13.20
N TYR A 337 1.23 23.00 -12.25
CA TYR A 337 1.04 24.43 -12.57
C TYR A 337 2.09 24.96 -13.56
N SER A 338 3.32 24.46 -13.46
CA SER A 338 4.42 24.81 -14.36
C SER A 338 5.28 23.60 -14.69
N GLY A 339 5.78 23.57 -15.93
CA GLY A 339 6.81 22.62 -16.38
C GLY A 339 8.24 23.13 -16.21
N ASP A 340 8.42 24.24 -15.49
CA ASP A 340 9.74 24.76 -15.12
C ASP A 340 10.47 23.79 -14.17
N LEU A 341 11.75 23.57 -14.43
CA LEU A 341 12.54 22.57 -13.69
C LEU A 341 12.70 22.94 -12.22
N ALA A 342 12.87 24.22 -11.90
CA ALA A 342 13.02 24.67 -10.52
C ALA A 342 11.69 24.55 -9.76
N TYR A 343 10.55 24.83 -10.42
CA TYR A 343 9.23 24.58 -9.85
C TYR A 343 9.05 23.09 -9.50
N LEU A 344 9.29 22.18 -10.44
CA LEU A 344 9.10 20.74 -10.24
C LEU A 344 10.00 20.18 -9.13
N HIS A 345 11.26 20.59 -9.12
CA HIS A 345 12.21 20.23 -8.04
C HIS A 345 11.74 20.76 -6.68
N ASN A 346 11.28 22.02 -6.63
CA ASN A 346 10.85 22.60 -5.38
C ASN A 346 9.61 21.89 -4.84
N ILE A 347 8.62 21.54 -5.69
CA ILE A 347 7.41 20.83 -5.27
C ILE A 347 7.79 19.57 -4.49
N THR A 348 8.63 18.71 -5.06
CA THR A 348 8.98 17.44 -4.42
C THR A 348 9.85 17.63 -3.19
N SER A 349 10.78 18.58 -3.21
CA SER A 349 11.63 18.89 -2.05
C SER A 349 10.84 19.37 -0.84
N THR A 350 9.78 20.15 -1.07
CA THR A 350 8.90 20.66 0.00
C THR A 350 7.89 19.60 0.45
N THR A 351 7.37 18.78 -0.48
CA THR A 351 6.55 17.61 -0.15
C THR A 351 7.30 16.64 0.77
N ILE A 352 8.50 16.18 0.43
CA ILE A 352 9.26 15.27 1.31
C ILE A 352 9.65 15.93 2.63
N ALA A 353 10.01 17.22 2.62
CA ALA A 353 10.32 17.95 3.86
C ALA A 353 9.11 17.97 4.82
N SER A 354 7.89 18.09 4.30
CA SER A 354 6.67 18.06 5.10
C SER A 354 6.41 16.68 5.72
N LEU A 355 6.66 15.59 4.98
CA LEU A 355 6.61 14.22 5.49
C LEU A 355 7.65 14.02 6.59
N LYS A 356 8.90 14.41 6.33
CA LYS A 356 10.02 14.26 7.29
C LYS A 356 9.89 15.13 8.54
N ALA A 357 9.14 16.22 8.46
CA ALA A 357 8.80 17.04 9.63
C ALA A 357 7.80 16.34 10.58
N ALA A 358 7.04 15.35 10.09
CA ALA A 358 6.13 14.54 10.90
C ALA A 358 6.76 13.19 11.29
N ASP A 359 7.50 12.57 10.38
CA ASP A 359 8.26 11.33 10.60
C ASP A 359 9.66 11.44 9.97
N PRO A 360 10.73 11.60 10.78
CA PRO A 360 12.10 11.74 10.26
C PRO A 360 12.59 10.61 9.35
N ASN A 361 11.96 9.43 9.41
CA ASN A 361 12.29 8.25 8.61
C ASN A 361 11.37 8.07 7.39
N ALA A 362 10.48 9.02 7.11
CA ALA A 362 9.50 8.91 6.05
C ALA A 362 10.14 8.62 4.68
N ILE A 363 9.61 7.59 4.02
CA ILE A 363 9.80 7.25 2.63
C ILE A 363 8.53 7.63 1.89
N TRP A 364 8.70 8.40 0.82
CA TRP A 364 7.62 8.71 -0.10
C TRP A 364 7.46 7.60 -1.16
N LEU A 365 6.36 6.87 -1.11
CA LEU A 365 5.92 5.95 -2.15
C LEU A 365 5.18 6.73 -3.26
N LEU A 366 5.78 6.80 -4.45
CA LEU A 366 5.26 7.54 -5.60
C LEU A 366 4.82 6.58 -6.72
N GLN A 367 3.64 6.80 -7.30
CA GLN A 367 3.23 6.12 -8.52
C GLN A 367 3.90 6.75 -9.75
N GLY A 368 4.62 5.95 -10.52
CA GLY A 368 5.26 6.38 -11.77
C GLY A 368 4.31 6.62 -12.95
N TRP A 369 2.99 6.45 -12.77
CA TRP A 369 1.98 6.58 -13.83
C TRP A 369 2.01 7.94 -14.53
N LEU A 370 2.28 9.03 -13.79
CA LEU A 370 2.35 10.37 -14.36
C LEU A 370 3.34 10.46 -15.53
N PHE A 371 4.46 9.73 -15.44
CA PHE A 371 5.49 9.72 -16.47
C PHE A 371 5.03 9.01 -17.75
N TYR A 372 4.08 8.10 -17.66
CA TYR A 372 3.47 7.45 -18.81
C TYR A 372 2.28 8.25 -19.35
N SER A 373 1.30 8.55 -18.49
CA SER A 373 0.01 9.16 -18.89
C SER A 373 0.15 10.53 -19.53
N ALA A 374 1.09 11.35 -19.06
CA ALA A 374 1.37 12.68 -19.59
C ALA A 374 2.80 12.75 -20.16
N ALA A 375 3.20 11.76 -20.97
CA ALA A 375 4.56 11.66 -21.53
C ALA A 375 4.99 12.90 -22.35
N ASP A 376 4.06 13.60 -22.99
CA ASP A 376 4.32 14.86 -23.70
C ASP A 376 4.78 15.98 -22.76
N PHE A 377 4.26 15.98 -21.52
CA PHE A 377 4.72 16.89 -20.48
C PHE A 377 5.98 16.36 -19.80
N TRP A 378 6.02 15.08 -19.40
CA TRP A 378 7.09 14.48 -18.61
C TRP A 378 8.30 14.03 -19.46
N SER A 379 9.02 15.02 -20.00
CA SER A 379 10.35 14.83 -20.57
C SER A 379 11.36 14.35 -19.51
N ASN A 380 12.46 13.73 -19.95
CA ASN A 380 13.48 13.22 -19.03
C ASN A 380 14.07 14.32 -18.12
N ASP A 381 14.27 15.54 -18.62
CA ASP A 381 14.76 16.67 -17.81
C ASP A 381 13.76 17.06 -16.71
N ARG A 382 12.46 17.05 -17.01
CA ARG A 382 11.40 17.34 -16.03
C ARG A 382 11.27 16.23 -15.00
N ILE A 383 11.40 14.97 -15.42
CA ILE A 383 11.43 13.82 -14.51
C ILE A 383 12.63 13.93 -13.57
N ALA A 384 13.83 14.14 -14.10
CA ALA A 384 15.04 14.28 -13.32
C ALA A 384 14.96 15.46 -12.33
N ALA A 385 14.42 16.60 -12.75
CA ALA A 385 14.19 17.74 -11.86
C ALA A 385 13.19 17.42 -10.74
N TYR A 386 12.06 16.80 -11.09
CA TYR A 386 11.03 16.39 -10.13
C TYR A 386 11.56 15.38 -9.11
N LEU A 387 12.21 14.30 -9.57
CA LEU A 387 12.76 13.27 -8.68
C LEU A 387 13.98 13.78 -7.89
N GLY A 388 14.74 14.73 -8.45
CA GLY A 388 15.94 15.30 -7.84
C GLY A 388 15.69 16.10 -6.56
N GLY A 389 14.46 16.58 -6.33
CA GLY A 389 14.11 17.27 -5.09
C GLY A 389 14.06 16.36 -3.85
N VAL A 390 14.15 15.04 -4.02
CA VAL A 390 14.08 14.04 -2.95
C VAL A 390 15.36 13.22 -2.92
N ALA A 391 15.89 12.91 -1.73
CA ALA A 391 17.04 12.02 -1.63
C ALA A 391 16.65 10.59 -2.05
N ASP A 392 17.58 9.83 -2.64
CA ASP A 392 17.30 8.46 -3.13
C ASP A 392 16.79 7.52 -2.04
N ALA A 393 17.27 7.69 -0.81
CA ALA A 393 16.85 6.88 0.34
C ALA A 393 15.43 7.18 0.86
N ASP A 394 14.87 8.34 0.48
CA ASP A 394 13.61 8.87 1.01
C ASP A 394 12.43 8.69 0.02
N MET A 395 12.64 7.96 -1.09
CA MET A 395 11.61 7.71 -2.08
C MET A 395 11.66 6.27 -2.59
N LEU A 396 10.47 5.72 -2.85
CA LEU A 396 10.27 4.44 -3.50
C LEU A 396 9.28 4.64 -4.64
N ILE A 397 9.65 4.26 -5.86
CA ILE A 397 8.80 4.47 -7.05
C ILE A 397 8.13 3.16 -7.45
N LEU A 398 6.83 3.20 -7.73
CA LEU A 398 6.12 2.12 -8.40
C LEU A 398 6.17 2.35 -9.90
N ASP A 399 6.90 1.53 -10.65
CA ASP A 399 6.83 1.55 -12.11
C ASP A 399 5.56 0.82 -12.55
N LEU A 400 4.46 1.59 -12.56
CA LEU A 400 3.10 1.09 -12.38
C LEU A 400 2.63 0.12 -13.48
N PHE A 401 3.15 0.24 -14.71
CA PHE A 401 2.74 -0.50 -15.90
C PHE A 401 3.95 -1.13 -16.61
N SER A 402 4.82 -1.77 -15.84
CA SER A 402 6.14 -2.24 -16.31
C SER A 402 6.05 -3.37 -17.34
N GLU A 403 4.98 -4.15 -17.33
CA GLU A 403 4.78 -5.26 -18.27
C GLU A 403 4.59 -4.80 -19.71
N SER A 404 4.03 -3.59 -19.91
CA SER A 404 3.71 -3.05 -21.23
C SER A 404 4.45 -1.76 -21.55
N GLN A 405 4.56 -0.84 -20.59
CA GLN A 405 5.10 0.51 -20.79
C GLN A 405 6.09 0.88 -19.67
N PRO A 406 7.21 0.14 -19.51
CA PRO A 406 8.18 0.36 -18.45
C PRO A 406 8.84 1.73 -18.56
N GLN A 407 8.72 2.56 -17.53
CA GLN A 407 9.32 3.89 -17.53
C GLN A 407 10.78 3.87 -17.04
N TRP A 408 11.17 2.89 -16.22
CA TRP A 408 12.51 2.77 -15.65
C TRP A 408 13.64 2.79 -16.69
N ARG A 409 13.38 2.31 -17.92
CA ARG A 409 14.39 2.28 -19.00
C ARG A 409 14.74 3.68 -19.49
N ARG A 410 13.73 4.53 -19.72
CA ARG A 410 13.94 5.87 -20.28
C ARG A 410 14.40 6.88 -19.22
N THR A 411 14.10 6.61 -17.96
CA THR A 411 14.50 7.43 -16.80
C THR A 411 15.82 6.98 -16.18
N SER A 412 16.58 6.10 -16.86
CA SER A 412 17.87 5.59 -16.37
C SER A 412 17.79 5.00 -14.97
N SER A 413 16.76 4.18 -14.71
CA SER A 413 16.41 3.66 -13.38
C SER A 413 16.04 4.77 -12.39
N TYR A 414 15.20 5.70 -12.85
CA TYR A 414 14.71 6.84 -12.08
C TYR A 414 15.83 7.65 -11.42
N ASP A 415 16.90 7.89 -12.17
CA ASP A 415 18.08 8.64 -11.72
C ASP A 415 18.67 8.12 -10.39
N GLY A 416 18.56 6.81 -10.14
CA GLY A 416 19.12 6.14 -8.95
C GLY A 416 18.11 5.88 -7.83
N LYS A 417 16.86 6.34 -7.96
CA LYS A 417 15.80 6.08 -6.99
C LYS A 417 15.46 4.58 -6.93
N PRO A 418 15.26 3.99 -5.74
CA PRO A 418 14.72 2.64 -5.61
C PRO A 418 13.33 2.54 -6.25
N TRP A 419 13.06 1.44 -6.95
CA TRP A 419 11.75 1.23 -7.58
C TRP A 419 11.28 -0.22 -7.56
N ILE A 420 9.97 -0.41 -7.72
CA ILE A 420 9.28 -1.70 -7.78
C ILE A 420 8.72 -1.88 -9.20
N TRP A 421 9.02 -3.03 -9.80
CA TRP A 421 8.42 -3.44 -11.08
C TRP A 421 6.98 -3.87 -10.81
N CYS A 422 6.01 -3.21 -11.42
CA CYS A 422 4.61 -3.52 -11.21
C CYS A 422 3.94 -4.01 -12.50
N GLN A 423 3.07 -5.01 -12.33
CA GLN A 423 2.11 -5.42 -13.35
C GLN A 423 0.78 -4.72 -13.08
N LEU A 424 0.33 -3.89 -14.03
CA LEU A 424 -0.98 -3.24 -13.96
C LEU A 424 -2.07 -4.22 -14.39
N HIS A 425 -1.93 -4.84 -15.56
CA HIS A 425 -2.80 -5.87 -16.14
C HIS A 425 -4.27 -5.47 -16.40
N ASP A 426 -5.02 -5.12 -15.36
CA ASP A 426 -6.43 -4.75 -15.45
C ASP A 426 -6.62 -3.22 -15.41
N TYR A 427 -7.56 -2.75 -16.23
CA TYR A 427 -8.05 -1.38 -16.26
C TYR A 427 -9.56 -1.37 -16.03
N GLY A 428 -10.03 -0.62 -15.04
CA GLY A 428 -11.44 -0.43 -14.72
C GLY A 428 -12.21 -1.66 -14.23
N GLY A 429 -11.54 -2.79 -13.92
CA GLY A 429 -12.20 -4.07 -13.65
C GLY A 429 -12.82 -4.70 -14.90
N ASN A 430 -12.28 -4.40 -16.08
CA ASN A 430 -12.83 -4.87 -17.35
C ASN A 430 -12.55 -6.35 -17.56
N MET A 431 -13.62 -7.11 -17.82
CA MET A 431 -13.50 -8.55 -17.99
C MET A 431 -12.99 -8.94 -19.39
N GLY A 432 -11.98 -9.79 -19.44
CA GLY A 432 -11.48 -10.42 -20.67
C GLY A 432 -10.35 -11.41 -20.38
N LEU A 433 -10.18 -12.43 -21.23
CA LEU A 433 -9.00 -13.31 -21.13
C LEU A 433 -7.80 -12.59 -21.76
N TYR A 434 -6.95 -12.02 -20.91
CA TYR A 434 -5.76 -11.28 -21.29
C TYR A 434 -4.63 -11.50 -20.28
N GLY A 435 -3.38 -11.54 -20.77
CA GLY A 435 -2.19 -11.59 -19.93
C GLY A 435 -0.91 -11.61 -20.76
N GLN A 436 0.10 -10.84 -20.32
CA GLN A 436 1.43 -10.80 -20.94
C GLN A 436 2.42 -11.66 -20.16
N VAL A 437 2.17 -12.98 -20.13
CA VAL A 437 2.90 -13.93 -19.28
C VAL A 437 4.42 -13.89 -19.53
N GLU A 438 4.85 -13.75 -20.79
CA GLU A 438 6.27 -13.65 -21.13
C GLU A 438 6.92 -12.39 -20.53
N ASN A 439 6.27 -11.23 -20.67
CA ASN A 439 6.79 -9.97 -20.11
C ASN A 439 6.87 -10.04 -18.58
N VAL A 440 5.82 -10.56 -17.92
CA VAL A 440 5.78 -10.69 -16.46
C VAL A 440 6.87 -11.62 -15.93
N THR A 441 7.18 -12.70 -16.66
CA THR A 441 8.17 -13.69 -16.21
C THR A 441 9.60 -13.34 -16.62
N ALA A 442 9.84 -12.98 -17.88
CA ALA A 442 11.17 -12.74 -18.42
C ALA A 442 11.66 -11.30 -18.17
N ASP A 443 10.84 -10.28 -18.42
CA ASP A 443 11.30 -8.89 -18.34
C ASP A 443 11.51 -8.43 -16.89
N ALA A 444 10.67 -8.90 -15.95
CA ALA A 444 10.86 -8.60 -14.54
C ALA A 444 12.18 -9.18 -14.00
N VAL A 445 12.54 -10.41 -14.41
CA VAL A 445 13.81 -11.04 -14.05
C VAL A 445 14.99 -10.35 -14.73
N ALA A 446 14.84 -9.95 -16.00
CA ALA A 446 15.86 -9.21 -16.73
C ALA A 446 16.12 -7.82 -16.10
N ALA A 447 15.07 -7.12 -15.68
CA ALA A 447 15.17 -5.84 -14.98
C ALA A 447 15.90 -5.98 -13.63
N LEU A 448 15.61 -7.05 -12.88
CA LEU A 448 16.29 -7.36 -11.62
C LEU A 448 17.77 -7.74 -11.84
N GLY A 449 18.07 -8.49 -12.90
CA GLY A 449 19.43 -8.92 -13.25
C GLY A 449 20.32 -7.82 -13.83
N ASN A 450 19.75 -6.67 -14.19
CA ASN A 450 20.50 -5.54 -14.73
C ASN A 450 21.30 -4.84 -13.62
N ARG A 451 22.63 -4.83 -13.75
CA ARG A 451 23.55 -4.24 -12.75
C ARG A 451 23.40 -2.73 -12.55
N SER A 452 22.83 -2.01 -13.52
CA SER A 452 22.55 -0.57 -13.39
C SER A 452 21.16 -0.28 -12.84
N SER A 453 20.36 -1.32 -12.55
CA SER A 453 19.01 -1.19 -12.03
C SER A 453 19.00 -0.98 -10.53
N THR A 454 18.19 -0.05 -10.07
CA THR A 454 17.87 0.18 -8.65
C THR A 454 16.56 -0.50 -8.22
N MET A 455 16.13 -1.52 -8.97
CA MET A 455 14.94 -2.31 -8.67
C MET A 455 15.08 -3.03 -7.32
N VAL A 456 14.11 -2.85 -6.44
CA VAL A 456 14.07 -3.44 -5.09
C VAL A 456 12.82 -4.29 -4.84
N GLY A 457 11.93 -4.42 -5.81
CA GLY A 457 10.69 -5.15 -5.61
C GLY A 457 9.94 -5.51 -6.88
N MET A 458 8.95 -6.36 -6.71
CA MET A 458 7.94 -6.70 -7.71
C MET A 458 6.55 -6.48 -7.11
N GLY A 459 5.53 -6.17 -7.90
CA GLY A 459 4.19 -5.95 -7.37
C GLY A 459 3.06 -6.02 -8.38
N LEU A 460 1.84 -5.99 -7.86
CA LEU A 460 0.61 -5.97 -8.65
C LEU A 460 -0.16 -4.67 -8.37
N THR A 461 -0.55 -3.98 -9.44
CA THR A 461 -1.15 -2.63 -9.42
C THR A 461 -2.45 -2.57 -10.21
N MET A 462 -3.16 -3.68 -10.35
CA MET A 462 -4.44 -3.78 -11.06
C MET A 462 -5.45 -2.74 -10.63
N GLU A 463 -6.09 -2.07 -11.59
CA GLU A 463 -7.13 -1.10 -11.28
C GLU A 463 -8.33 -1.76 -10.62
N GLY A 464 -8.78 -2.88 -11.16
CA GLY A 464 -9.77 -3.77 -10.59
C GLY A 464 -9.18 -5.16 -10.35
N GLN A 465 -9.52 -5.73 -9.22
CA GLN A 465 -9.42 -7.16 -8.99
C GLN A 465 -10.69 -7.79 -9.56
N GLU A 466 -10.76 -8.01 -10.87
CA GLU A 466 -11.78 -8.85 -11.53
C GLU A 466 -11.15 -9.59 -12.73
N GLY A 467 -11.30 -10.93 -12.81
CA GLY A 467 -10.82 -11.72 -13.95
C GLY A 467 -9.33 -12.15 -13.90
N VAL A 468 -9.00 -13.15 -14.75
CA VAL A 468 -7.69 -13.83 -14.96
C VAL A 468 -6.80 -14.02 -13.71
N SER A 469 -6.99 -15.14 -13.02
CA SER A 469 -6.17 -15.51 -11.85
C SER A 469 -4.80 -16.14 -12.19
N LEU A 470 -4.57 -16.53 -13.44
CA LEU A 470 -3.31 -17.12 -13.92
C LEU A 470 -2.24 -16.04 -14.07
#